data_AF-A0A8B3KS33-F1
#
_entry.id   AF-A0A8B3KS33-F1
#
_cell.length_a   1.000
_cell.length_b   1.000
_cell.length_c   1.000
_cell.angle_alpha   90.00
_cell.angle_beta   90.00
_cell.angle_gamma   90.00
#
_symmetry.space_group_name_H-M   'P 1'
#
loop_
_entity.id
_entity.type
_entity.pdbx_description
1 polymer ?
#
loop_
_entity_poly.entity_id
_entity_poly.type
_entity_poly.pdbx_seq_one_letter_code
_entity_poly.pdbx_strand_id
1 'polypeptide(L)'
;MTKLADIVKVERRFALSARIDTDLNGTPPLTGYVLQASVRKSLMAMLTGIAEGSQYAFTWTGPYGGGKSCAALLVANLVAGNKKQRALA
;
A
#
# COMPACT_ATOMS: atom_id res chain seq x y z
N MET A 1 -33.73 21.19 -4.45
CA MET A 1 -33.03 20.22 -5.33
C MET A 1 -31.73 19.83 -4.64
N THR A 2 -31.57 18.54 -4.35
CA THR A 2 -30.34 17.99 -3.75
C THR A 2 -29.26 17.96 -4.83
N LYS A 3 -28.07 18.51 -4.55
CA LYS A 3 -26.96 18.47 -5.50
C LYS A 3 -26.23 17.14 -5.35
N LEU A 4 -25.65 16.65 -6.45
CA LEU A 4 -24.86 15.41 -6.43
C LEU A 4 -23.70 15.50 -5.42
N ALA A 5 -23.11 16.69 -5.26
CA ALA A 5 -22.05 16.96 -4.29
C ALA A 5 -22.49 16.81 -2.82
N ASP A 6 -23.80 16.86 -2.55
CA ASP A 6 -24.36 16.73 -1.19
C ASP A 6 -24.53 15.26 -0.78
N ILE A 7 -24.47 14.32 -1.74
CA ILE A 7 -24.72 12.88 -1.53
C ILE A 7 -23.58 11.98 -2.01
N VAL A 8 -22.65 12.50 -2.82
CA VAL A 8 -21.47 11.78 -3.30
C VAL A 8 -20.21 12.43 -2.76
N LYS A 9 -19.43 11.66 -2.00
CA LYS A 9 -18.07 12.05 -1.58
C LYS A 9 -17.05 11.37 -2.48
N VAL A 10 -16.40 12.13 -3.36
CA VAL A 10 -15.28 11.62 -4.16
C VAL A 10 -14.03 11.62 -3.29
N GLU A 11 -13.54 10.43 -2.94
CA GLU A 11 -12.24 10.34 -2.27
C GLU A 11 -11.12 10.67 -3.27
N ARG A 12 -10.49 11.83 -3.07
CA ARG A 12 -9.53 12.45 -4.00
C ARG A 12 -8.20 11.68 -4.15
N ARG A 13 -8.01 10.59 -3.43
CA ARG A 13 -6.68 10.00 -3.21
C ARG A 13 -6.33 8.79 -4.07
N PHE A 14 -7.08 8.50 -5.11
CA PHE A 14 -6.74 7.45 -6.08
C PHE A 14 -5.63 7.82 -7.09
N ALA A 15 -5.07 9.04 -7.05
CA ALA A 15 -4.20 9.55 -8.11
C ALA A 15 -2.86 10.18 -7.66
N LEU A 16 -2.46 10.05 -6.39
CA LEU A 16 -1.13 10.53 -5.97
C LEU A 16 -0.10 9.41 -6.14
N SER A 17 1.01 9.74 -6.81
CA SER A 17 2.18 8.87 -6.85
C SER A 17 2.73 8.68 -5.44
N ALA A 18 2.83 7.43 -5.00
CA ALA A 18 3.45 7.09 -3.73
C ALA A 18 4.94 7.45 -3.74
N ARG A 19 5.36 8.20 -2.72
CA ARG A 19 6.73 8.65 -2.47
C ARG A 19 7.21 8.03 -1.17
N ILE A 20 8.01 6.97 -1.27
CA ILE A 20 8.44 6.19 -0.10
C ILE A 20 9.13 7.07 0.93
N ASP A 21 10.00 7.98 0.48
CA ASP A 21 10.75 8.93 1.29
C ASP A 21 9.88 9.86 2.14
N THR A 22 8.77 10.35 1.60
CA THR A 22 7.89 11.31 2.29
C THR A 22 6.72 10.65 2.99
N ASP A 23 6.20 9.55 2.45
CA ASP A 23 4.93 8.96 2.86
C ASP A 23 5.09 7.95 4.00
N LEU A 24 6.33 7.57 4.34
CA LEU A 24 6.66 6.72 5.50
C LEU A 24 6.23 7.34 6.84
N ASN A 25 6.38 8.66 6.98
CA ASN A 25 6.16 9.39 8.23
C ASN A 25 4.81 10.13 8.30
N GLY A 26 4.04 10.13 7.21
CA GLY A 26 2.79 10.88 7.08
C GLY A 26 1.55 10.02 6.96
N THR A 27 0.42 10.51 7.47
CA THR A 27 -0.91 9.95 7.21
C THR A 27 -1.51 10.55 5.92
N PRO A 28 -2.03 9.74 4.98
CA PRO A 28 -1.61 8.40 4.59
C PRO A 28 -1.58 8.19 3.05
N PRO A 29 -0.66 7.36 2.52
CA PRO A 29 -0.79 6.78 1.18
C PRO A 29 -1.81 5.62 1.15
N LEU A 30 -2.22 5.08 2.31
CA LEU A 30 -3.06 3.87 2.39
C LEU A 30 -4.57 4.12 2.55
N THR A 31 -5.03 5.35 2.83
CA THR A 31 -6.48 5.59 2.86
C THR A 31 -7.05 5.43 1.46
N GLY A 32 -7.94 4.46 1.29
CA GLY A 32 -8.49 4.09 -0.01
C GLY A 32 -7.57 3.19 -0.84
N TYR A 33 -6.47 2.70 -0.27
CA TYR A 33 -5.64 1.70 -0.95
C TYR A 33 -6.43 0.41 -1.20
N VAL A 34 -6.35 -0.08 -2.43
CA VAL A 34 -6.95 -1.35 -2.85
C VAL A 34 -5.82 -2.34 -3.13
N LEU A 35 -5.78 -3.43 -2.38
CA LEU A 35 -4.78 -4.48 -2.56
C LEU A 35 -5.05 -5.25 -3.86
N GLN A 36 -4.25 -4.94 -4.88
CA GLN A 36 -4.25 -5.62 -6.17
C GLN A 36 -3.83 -7.10 -6.03
N ALA A 37 -4.39 -7.97 -6.87
CA ALA A 37 -4.10 -9.41 -6.83
C ALA A 37 -2.61 -9.72 -7.09
N SER A 38 -1.98 -8.97 -8.01
CA SER A 38 -0.54 -9.12 -8.31
C SER A 38 0.33 -8.79 -7.10
N VAL A 39 0.03 -7.68 -6.40
CA VAL A 39 0.73 -7.30 -5.17
C VAL A 39 0.55 -8.35 -4.09
N ARG A 40 -0.69 -8.81 -3.86
CA ARG A 40 -0.97 -9.90 -2.91
C ARG A 40 -0.13 -11.14 -3.22
N LYS A 41 -0.08 -11.57 -4.48
CA LYS A 41 0.71 -12.73 -4.92
C LYS A 41 2.20 -12.53 -4.63
N SER A 42 2.76 -11.36 -4.94
CA SER A 42 4.16 -11.04 -4.65
C SER A 42 4.48 -11.03 -3.15
N LEU A 43 3.59 -10.50 -2.32
CA LEU A 43 3.76 -10.51 -0.86
C LEU A 43 3.68 -11.92 -0.29
N MET A 44 2.73 -12.74 -0.75
CA MET A 44 2.62 -14.14 -0.31
C MET A 44 3.88 -14.94 -0.67
N ALA A 45 4.39 -14.79 -1.89
CA ALA A 45 5.63 -15.45 -2.30
C ALA A 45 6.84 -15.03 -1.45
N MET A 46 6.93 -13.74 -1.10
CA MET A 46 7.95 -13.25 -0.18
C MET A 46 7.81 -13.89 1.20
N LEU A 47 6.59 -13.91 1.77
CA LEU A 47 6.34 -14.48 3.09
C LEU A 47 6.65 -15.97 3.15
N THR A 48 6.27 -16.73 2.13
CA THR A 48 6.63 -18.16 2.00
C THR A 48 8.15 -18.34 1.95
N GLY A 49 8.86 -17.54 1.14
CA GLY A 49 10.33 -17.61 1.06
C GLY A 49 11.05 -17.30 2.38
N ILE A 50 10.47 -16.40 3.20
CA ILE A 50 10.97 -16.10 4.55
C ILE A 50 10.63 -17.22 5.53
N ALA A 51 9.40 -17.73 5.51
CA ALA A 51 8.91 -18.68 6.50
C ALA A 51 9.47 -20.10 6.33
N GLU A 52 9.69 -20.51 5.07
CA GLU A 52 10.04 -21.90 4.73
C GLU A 52 11.48 -22.05 4.22
N GLY A 53 12.22 -20.95 4.05
CA GLY A 53 13.53 -20.95 3.40
C GLY A 53 14.58 -20.06 4.04
N SER A 54 15.62 -19.77 3.26
CA SER A 54 16.75 -18.90 3.65
C SER A 54 16.88 -17.68 2.74
N GLN A 55 15.81 -17.30 2.05
CA GLN A 55 15.79 -16.12 1.16
C GLN A 55 15.25 -14.91 1.91
N TYR A 56 16.08 -13.87 2.02
CA TYR A 56 15.75 -12.63 2.74
C TYR A 56 15.87 -11.36 1.89
N ALA A 57 16.26 -11.50 0.63
CA ALA A 57 16.32 -10.42 -0.34
C ALA A 57 15.31 -10.67 -1.47
N PHE A 58 14.50 -9.66 -1.77
CA PHE A 58 13.42 -9.75 -2.74
C PHE A 58 13.34 -8.48 -3.58
N THR A 59 13.01 -8.65 -4.85
CA THR A 59 12.75 -7.53 -5.77
C THR A 59 11.32 -7.63 -6.29
N TRP A 60 10.51 -6.59 -6.08
CA TRP A 60 9.20 -6.48 -6.71
C TRP A 60 9.30 -5.67 -7.99
N THR A 61 9.17 -6.33 -9.13
CA THR A 61 9.18 -5.70 -10.46
C THR A 61 7.78 -5.62 -11.05
N GLY A 62 7.55 -4.67 -11.94
CA GLY A 62 6.25 -4.45 -12.56
C GLY A 62 6.16 -3.07 -13.23
N PRO A 63 5.11 -2.82 -14.03
CA PRO A 63 4.96 -1.57 -14.79
C PRO A 63 4.83 -0.34 -13.89
N TYR A 64 5.07 0.84 -14.46
CA TYR A 64 4.75 2.11 -13.80
C TYR A 64 3.26 2.17 -13.44
N GLY A 65 2.93 2.71 -12.27
CA GLY A 65 1.56 2.70 -11.75
C GLY A 65 1.06 1.34 -11.23
N GLY A 66 1.85 0.26 -11.32
CA GLY A 66 1.46 -1.08 -10.85
C GLY A 66 1.39 -1.27 -9.32
N GLY A 67 1.42 -0.20 -8.53
CA GLY A 67 1.24 -0.26 -7.07
C GLY A 67 2.45 -0.71 -6.24
N LYS A 68 3.64 -0.86 -6.84
CA LYS A 68 4.86 -1.33 -6.14
C LYS A 68 5.23 -0.47 -4.92
N SER A 69 5.30 0.85 -5.10
CA SER A 69 5.63 1.78 -4.01
C SER A 69 4.55 1.78 -2.91
N CYS A 70 3.28 1.65 -3.28
CA CYS A 70 2.19 1.52 -2.30
C CYS A 70 2.30 0.20 -1.51
N ALA A 71 2.70 -0.89 -2.16
CA ALA A 71 2.96 -2.17 -1.49
C ALA A 71 4.13 -2.06 -0.49
N ALA A 72 5.20 -1.35 -0.86
CA ALA A 72 6.31 -1.07 0.05
C ALA A 72 5.86 -0.24 1.26
N LEU A 73 5.03 0.78 1.05
CA LEU A 73 4.45 1.57 2.13
C LEU A 73 3.50 0.74 3.01
N LEU A 74 2.70 -0.16 2.42
CA LEU A 74 1.87 -1.11 3.17
C LEU A 74 2.73 -1.96 4.11
N VAL A 75 3.78 -2.60 3.59
CA VAL A 75 4.68 -3.44 4.39
C VAL A 75 5.40 -2.63 5.45
N ALA A 76 5.87 -1.42 5.13
CA ALA A 76 6.50 -0.55 6.11
C ALA A 76 5.56 -0.18 7.27
N ASN A 77 4.30 0.13 6.97
CA ASN A 77 3.29 0.41 8.00
C ASN A 77 2.95 -0.83 8.84
N LEU A 78 2.85 -2.01 8.24
CA LEU A 78 2.60 -3.27 8.96
C LEU A 78 3.75 -3.63 9.92
N VAL A 79 4.99 -3.49 9.46
CA VAL A 79 6.19 -3.94 10.19
C VAL A 79 6.67 -2.88 11.20
N ALA A 80 6.79 -1.62 10.78
CA ALA A 80 7.42 -0.55 11.55
C ALA A 80 6.45 0.57 11.96
N GLY A 81 5.21 0.55 11.48
CA GLY A 81 4.23 1.62 11.75
C GLY A 81 3.76 1.64 13.20
N ASN A 82 3.33 2.79 13.68
CA ASN A 82 2.66 2.93 14.98
C ASN A 82 1.26 2.29 14.99
N LYS A 83 0.57 2.30 16.14
CA LYS A 83 -0.77 1.66 16.29
C LYS A 83 -1.81 2.16 15.27
N LYS A 84 -1.81 3.45 14.92
CA LYS A 84 -2.74 4.01 13.94
C LYS A 84 -2.38 3.57 12.52
N GLN A 85 -1.09 3.57 12.19
CA GLN A 85 -0.56 3.13 10.90
C GLN A 85 -0.86 1.64 10.65
N ARG A 86 -0.61 0.77 11.64
CA ARG A 86 -0.92 -0.66 11.56
C ARG A 86 -2.42 -0.96 11.48
N ALA A 87 -3.27 -0.12 12.07
CA ALA A 87 -4.72 -0.30 11.98
C ALA A 87 -5.28 0.10 10.60
N LEU A 88 -4.56 0.94 9.86
CA LEU A 88 -4.94 1.37 8.51
C LEU A 88 -4.44 0.40 7.42
N ALA A 89 -3.31 -0.25 7.68
CA ALA A 89 -2.65 -1.19 6.79
C ALA A 89 -3.32 -2.58 6.83
#